data_AF-A0A522ELI3-F1
#
_entry.id   AF-A0A522ELI3-F1
#
_cell.length_a   1.000
_cell.length_b   1.000
_cell.length_c   1.000
_cell.angle_alpha   90.00
_cell.angle_beta   90.00
_cell.angle_gamma   90.00
#
_symmetry.space_group_name_H-M   'P 1'
#
loop_
_entity.id
_entity.type
_entity.pdbx_description
1 polymer ?
#
loop_
_entity_poly.entity_id
_entity_poly.type
_entity_poly.pdbx_seq_one_letter_code
_entity_poly.pdbx_strand_id
1 'polypeptide(L)'
;MSAQLWRLVGIARTNGLMIALSAGQEITLDKVVNAVPEVRLARALALKRRQRYDEALATLNLILDAPDPVLQAKIRYNLGNIYLHLAIAKTEAMAVNDAMPLAALAKQAYREALALDSRFWDAKYNLEVAMRLLPEMDKVSSEEDSPVNQKSQLWTTVPGFPRGLP
;
A
#
# COMPACT_ATOMS: atom_id res chain seq x y z
N MET A 1 14.60 -15.42 40.38
CA MET A 1 15.81 -14.84 39.77
C MET A 1 16.09 -15.33 38.34
N SER A 2 15.84 -16.61 37.99
CA SER A 2 16.11 -17.15 36.65
C SER A 2 15.34 -16.47 35.50
N ALA A 3 14.05 -16.17 35.69
CA ALA A 3 13.22 -15.53 34.65
C ALA A 3 13.70 -14.12 34.25
N GLN A 4 14.34 -13.40 35.18
CA GLN A 4 14.85 -12.05 34.94
C GLN A 4 16.15 -12.07 34.12
N LEU A 5 17.01 -13.06 34.36
CA LEU A 5 18.22 -13.30 33.58
C LEU A 5 17.90 -13.68 32.12
N TRP A 6 16.92 -14.57 31.91
CA TRP A 6 16.48 -14.95 30.55
C TRP A 6 15.94 -13.77 29.74
N ARG A 7 15.18 -12.87 30.38
CA ARG A 7 14.69 -11.64 29.73
C ARG A 7 15.85 -10.72 29.30
N LEU A 8 16.84 -10.53 30.17
CA LEU A 8 17.99 -9.67 29.87
C LEU A 8 18.85 -10.22 28.73
N VAL A 9 19.10 -11.54 28.71
CA VAL A 9 19.82 -12.21 27.62
C VAL A 9 19.06 -12.07 26.29
N GLY A 10 17.73 -12.20 26.32
CA GLY A 10 16.87 -11.98 25.15
C GLY A 10 16.99 -10.57 24.60
N ILE A 11 16.93 -9.54 25.46
CA ILE A 11 17.07 -8.13 25.07
C ILE A 11 18.45 -7.86 24.45
N ALA A 12 19.52 -8.33 25.08
CA ALA A 12 20.89 -8.13 24.57
C ALA A 12 21.08 -8.77 23.17
N ARG A 13 20.53 -9.97 22.95
CA ARG A 13 20.55 -10.63 21.64
C ARG A 13 19.79 -9.82 20.58
N THR A 14 18.59 -9.35 20.90
CA THR A 14 17.79 -8.51 20.01
C THR A 14 18.50 -7.22 19.64
N ASN A 15 19.11 -6.54 20.61
CA ASN A 15 19.90 -5.34 20.39
C ASN A 15 21.10 -5.61 19.47
N GLY A 16 21.82 -6.71 19.68
CA GLY A 16 22.93 -7.11 18.80
C GLY A 16 22.51 -7.33 17.35
N LEU A 17 21.35 -7.94 17.11
CA LEU A 17 20.82 -8.13 15.75
C LEU A 17 20.42 -6.80 15.09
N MET A 18 19.80 -5.89 15.84
CA MET A 18 19.46 -4.56 15.31
C MET A 18 20.72 -3.75 14.95
N ILE A 19 21.78 -3.84 15.75
CA ILE A 19 23.07 -3.20 15.47
C ILE A 19 23.72 -3.81 14.21
N ALA A 20 23.72 -5.13 14.07
CA ALA A 20 24.27 -5.78 12.88
C ALA A 20 23.53 -5.33 11.60
N LEU A 21 22.21 -5.24 11.65
CA LEU A 21 21.37 -4.77 10.54
C LEU A 21 21.57 -3.28 10.23
N SER A 22 21.77 -2.43 11.24
CA SER A 22 22.06 -1.01 11.03
C SER A 22 23.46 -0.80 10.44
N ALA A 23 24.43 -1.64 10.82
CA ALA A 23 25.76 -1.71 10.23
C ALA A 23 25.80 -2.35 8.82
N GLY A 24 24.65 -2.77 8.29
CA GLY A 24 24.54 -3.34 6.95
C GLY A 24 25.00 -4.78 6.83
N GLN A 25 25.12 -5.52 7.95
CA GLN A 25 25.39 -6.95 7.93
C GLN A 25 24.14 -7.75 7.58
N GLU A 26 24.29 -8.81 6.79
CA GLU A 26 23.20 -9.71 6.47
C GLU A 26 23.09 -10.80 7.54
N ILE A 27 21.89 -10.96 8.09
CA ILE A 27 21.59 -12.00 9.08
C ILE A 27 20.82 -13.12 8.42
N THR A 28 21.17 -14.36 8.75
CA THR A 28 20.57 -15.57 8.19
C THR A 28 19.05 -15.59 8.39
N LEU A 29 18.30 -16.06 7.38
CA LEU A 29 16.84 -16.11 7.39
C LEU A 29 16.27 -16.78 8.66
N ASP A 30 16.85 -17.92 9.05
CA ASP A 30 16.48 -18.68 10.26
C ASP A 30 16.46 -17.82 11.54
N LYS A 31 17.48 -16.99 11.73
CA LYS A 31 17.60 -16.10 12.89
C LYS A 31 16.52 -15.01 12.93
N VAL A 32 15.88 -14.72 11.80
CA VAL A 32 14.88 -13.64 11.67
C VAL A 32 13.45 -14.17 11.64
N VAL A 33 13.24 -15.34 11.02
CA VAL A 33 11.90 -15.97 10.88
C VAL A 33 11.26 -16.29 12.23
N ASN A 34 12.05 -16.38 13.30
CA ASN A 34 11.55 -16.56 14.67
C ASN A 34 11.87 -15.36 15.59
N ALA A 35 12.38 -14.26 15.02
CA ALA A 35 12.72 -13.08 15.80
C ALA A 35 11.48 -12.26 16.15
N VAL A 36 11.62 -11.45 17.20
CA VAL A 36 10.61 -10.47 17.62
C VAL A 36 10.36 -9.42 16.51
N PRO A 37 9.16 -8.82 16.45
CA PRO A 37 8.77 -7.92 15.37
C PRO A 37 9.74 -6.75 15.13
N GLU A 38 10.41 -6.24 16.16
CA GLU A 38 11.39 -5.15 16.07
C GLU A 38 12.61 -5.54 15.23
N VAL A 39 13.12 -6.77 15.38
CA VAL A 39 14.24 -7.29 14.58
C VAL A 39 13.83 -7.45 13.12
N ARG A 40 12.59 -7.91 12.88
CA ARG A 40 12.06 -8.06 11.52
C ARG A 40 11.84 -6.71 10.85
N LEU A 41 11.34 -5.71 11.59
CA LEU A 41 11.28 -4.33 11.11
C LEU A 41 12.67 -3.82 10.75
N ALA A 42 13.67 -4.00 11.62
CA ALA A 42 15.05 -3.60 11.34
C ALA A 42 15.60 -4.27 10.07
N ARG A 43 15.26 -5.55 9.83
CA ARG A 43 15.62 -6.24 8.59
C ARG A 43 14.93 -5.63 7.38
N ALA A 44 13.64 -5.39 7.45
CA ALA A 44 12.90 -4.77 6.34
C ALA A 44 13.52 -3.41 5.96
N LEU A 45 13.93 -2.61 6.94
CA LEU A 45 14.64 -1.35 6.70
C LEU A 45 16.00 -1.56 6.03
N ALA A 46 16.76 -2.58 6.43
CA ALA A 46 18.02 -2.93 5.79
C ALA A 46 17.82 -3.41 4.33
N LEU A 47 16.79 -4.21 4.07
CA LEU A 47 16.41 -4.66 2.72
C LEU A 47 15.99 -3.47 1.85
N LYS A 48 15.15 -2.57 2.38
CA LYS A 48 14.75 -1.32 1.72
C LYS A 48 15.97 -0.47 1.33
N ARG A 49 16.95 -0.29 2.23
CA ARG A 49 18.18 0.47 1.93
C ARG A 49 18.99 -0.11 0.77
N ARG A 50 18.90 -1.43 0.56
CA ARG A 50 19.53 -2.15 -0.55
C ARG A 50 18.60 -2.30 -1.76
N GLN A 51 17.48 -1.58 -1.80
CA GLN A 51 16.48 -1.63 -2.87
C GLN A 51 15.84 -3.01 -3.09
N ARG A 52 15.92 -3.92 -2.11
CA ARG A 52 15.26 -5.23 -2.13
C ARG A 52 13.81 -5.08 -1.64
N TYR A 53 13.00 -4.35 -2.40
CA TYR A 53 11.67 -3.89 -1.97
C TYR A 53 10.69 -5.04 -1.74
N ASP A 54 10.65 -6.06 -2.62
CA ASP A 54 9.75 -7.20 -2.47
C ASP A 54 9.97 -7.95 -1.16
N GLU A 55 11.24 -8.20 -0.82
CA GLU A 55 11.60 -8.86 0.43
C GLU A 55 11.32 -7.97 1.65
N ALA A 56 11.50 -6.66 1.52
CA ALA A 56 11.16 -5.72 2.59
C ALA A 56 9.64 -5.70 2.84
N LEU A 57 8.83 -5.64 1.78
CA LEU A 57 7.37 -5.71 1.87
C LEU A 57 6.90 -7.04 2.47
N ALA A 58 7.44 -8.16 1.99
CA ALA A 58 7.13 -9.47 2.55
C ALA A 58 7.48 -9.55 4.04
N THR A 59 8.64 -9.02 4.44
CA THR A 59 9.06 -8.99 5.85
C THR A 59 8.14 -8.14 6.72
N LEU A 60 7.69 -6.98 6.23
CA LEU A 60 6.75 -6.10 6.96
C LEU A 60 5.35 -6.70 7.06
N ASN A 61 4.87 -7.36 6.00
CA ASN A 61 3.55 -8.00 5.98
C ASN A 61 3.43 -9.11 7.03
N LEU A 62 4.52 -9.83 7.31
CA LEU A 62 4.57 -10.87 8.36
C LEU A 62 4.44 -10.33 9.79
N ILE A 63 4.55 -9.02 10.00
CA ILE A 63 4.51 -8.38 11.32
C ILE A 63 3.41 -7.31 11.44
N LEU A 64 2.46 -7.28 10.50
CA LEU A 64 1.39 -6.27 10.50
C LEU A 64 0.53 -6.28 11.76
N ASP A 65 0.40 -7.43 12.41
CA ASP A 65 -0.42 -7.61 13.61
C ASP A 65 0.43 -7.60 14.89
N ALA A 66 1.59 -6.92 14.87
CA ALA A 66 2.40 -6.72 16.07
C ALA A 66 1.54 -6.08 17.19
N PRO A 67 1.63 -6.58 18.44
CA PRO A 67 0.70 -6.22 19.51
C PRO A 67 0.90 -4.79 20.04
N ASP A 68 2.07 -4.18 19.83
CA ASP A 68 2.34 -2.80 20.22
C ASP A 68 1.85 -1.82 19.14
N PRO A 69 0.86 -0.94 19.43
CA PRO A 69 0.34 0.03 18.47
C PRO A 69 1.41 0.99 17.94
N VAL A 70 2.41 1.34 18.77
CA VAL A 70 3.50 2.24 18.35
C VAL A 70 4.38 1.55 17.31
N LEU A 71 4.71 0.28 17.53
CA LEU A 71 5.44 -0.51 16.56
C LEU A 71 4.60 -0.76 15.29
N GLN A 72 3.32 -1.05 15.44
CA GLN A 72 2.40 -1.23 14.32
C GLN A 72 2.31 0.03 13.45
N ALA A 73 2.24 1.22 14.05
CA ALA A 73 2.28 2.49 13.33
C ALA A 73 3.57 2.64 12.51
N LYS A 74 4.73 2.27 13.09
CA LYS A 74 6.03 2.29 12.38
C LYS A 74 6.08 1.29 11.23
N ILE A 75 5.48 0.11 11.38
CA ILE A 75 5.42 -0.91 10.32
C ILE A 75 4.58 -0.39 9.15
N ARG A 76 3.37 0.14 9.42
CA ARG A 76 2.48 0.75 8.43
C ARG A 76 3.14 1.92 7.71
N TYR A 77 3.79 2.82 8.46
CA TYR A 77 4.57 3.92 7.89
C TYR A 77 5.67 3.44 6.93
N ASN A 78 6.38 2.36 7.28
CA ASN A 78 7.43 1.82 6.43
C ASN A 78 6.93 1.06 5.19
N LEU A 79 5.75 0.43 5.27
CA LEU A 79 5.04 -0.05 4.09
C LEU A 79 4.73 1.12 3.15
N GLY A 80 4.13 2.19 3.70
CA GLY A 80 3.83 3.40 2.94
C GLY A 80 5.05 3.99 2.25
N ASN A 81 6.19 4.05 2.94
CA ASN A 81 7.45 4.54 2.38
C ASN A 81 7.93 3.73 1.18
N ILE A 82 7.78 2.40 1.21
CA ILE A 82 8.20 1.54 0.09
C ILE A 82 7.24 1.73 -1.08
N TYR A 83 5.93 1.71 -0.84
CA TYR A 83 4.93 1.91 -1.89
C TYR A 83 5.07 3.29 -2.55
N LEU A 84 5.30 4.34 -1.77
CA LEU A 84 5.50 5.69 -2.30
C LEU A 84 6.74 5.76 -3.19
N HIS A 85 7.86 5.16 -2.76
CA HIS A 85 9.07 5.10 -3.56
C HIS A 85 8.85 4.37 -4.90
N LEU A 86 8.18 3.21 -4.87
CA LEU A 86 7.85 2.46 -6.08
C LEU A 86 6.90 3.24 -6.99
N ALA A 87 5.90 3.93 -6.42
CA ALA A 87 4.98 4.77 -7.17
C ALA A 87 5.71 5.91 -7.89
N ILE A 88 6.63 6.62 -7.19
CA ILE A 88 7.45 7.68 -7.78
C ILE A 88 8.27 7.13 -8.95
N ALA A 89 8.98 6.01 -8.76
CA ALA A 89 9.79 5.39 -9.79
C ALA A 89 8.97 4.99 -11.04
N LYS A 90 7.74 4.49 -10.83
CA LYS A 90 6.82 4.17 -11.94
C LYS A 90 6.31 5.43 -12.64
N THR A 91 6.00 6.49 -11.91
CA THR A 91 5.63 7.79 -12.49
C THR A 91 6.77 8.38 -13.33
N GLU A 92 7.99 8.37 -12.82
CA GLU A 92 9.19 8.85 -13.55
C GLU A 92 9.45 8.04 -14.83
N ALA A 93 9.14 6.76 -14.81
CA ALA A 93 9.21 5.87 -15.98
C ALA A 93 8.00 6.01 -16.94
N MET A 94 7.12 6.99 -16.75
CA MET A 94 5.88 7.19 -17.53
C MET A 94 4.91 5.98 -17.48
N ALA A 95 5.06 5.10 -16.49
CA ALA A 95 4.22 3.93 -16.25
C ALA A 95 3.10 4.27 -15.25
N VAL A 96 2.28 5.27 -15.56
CA VAL A 96 1.25 5.83 -14.66
C VAL A 96 0.24 4.77 -14.19
N ASN A 97 -0.14 3.84 -15.07
CA ASN A 97 -1.07 2.75 -14.72
C ASN A 97 -0.53 1.83 -13.62
N ASP A 98 0.79 1.61 -13.59
CA ASP A 98 1.45 0.84 -12.53
C ASP A 98 1.63 1.68 -11.25
N ALA A 99 1.84 2.99 -11.40
CA ALA A 99 2.07 3.91 -10.28
C ALA A 99 0.80 4.13 -9.45
N MET A 100 -0.38 4.16 -10.08
CA MET A 100 -1.67 4.40 -9.41
C MET A 100 -1.96 3.46 -8.23
N PRO A 101 -1.94 2.11 -8.39
CA PRO A 101 -2.20 1.20 -7.27
C PRO A 101 -1.15 1.32 -6.17
N LEU A 102 0.11 1.59 -6.51
CA LEU A 102 1.18 1.80 -5.52
C LEU A 102 0.95 3.09 -4.71
N ALA A 103 0.55 4.18 -5.36
CA ALA A 103 0.21 5.42 -4.68
C ALA A 103 -1.00 5.23 -3.75
N ALA A 104 -2.02 4.46 -4.16
CA ALA A 104 -3.17 4.15 -3.32
C ALA A 104 -2.77 3.35 -2.06
N LEU A 105 -1.94 2.32 -2.22
CA LEU A 105 -1.38 1.53 -1.10
C LEU A 105 -0.55 2.40 -0.15
N ALA A 106 0.25 3.33 -0.69
CA ALA A 106 1.01 4.27 0.12
C ALA A 106 0.09 5.15 0.99
N LYS A 107 -0.93 5.77 0.37
CA LYS A 107 -1.91 6.61 1.06
C LYS A 107 -2.65 5.82 2.15
N GLN A 108 -3.09 4.60 1.86
CA GLN A 108 -3.75 3.73 2.83
C GLN A 108 -2.84 3.43 4.02
N ALA A 109 -1.60 2.99 3.76
CA ALA A 109 -0.66 2.63 4.82
C ALA A 109 -0.32 3.82 5.74
N TYR A 110 -0.19 5.04 5.21
CA TYR A 110 0.00 6.23 6.05
C TYR A 110 -1.24 6.59 6.86
N ARG A 111 -2.45 6.44 6.30
CA ARG A 111 -3.69 6.65 7.06
C ARG A 111 -3.83 5.65 8.20
N GLU A 112 -3.50 4.39 7.97
CA GLU A 112 -3.46 3.35 9.01
C GLU A 112 -2.41 3.66 10.09
N ALA A 113 -1.23 4.15 9.70
CA ALA A 113 -0.22 4.60 10.67
C ALA A 113 -0.73 5.77 11.53
N LEU A 114 -1.42 6.74 10.93
CA LEU A 114 -1.99 7.90 11.63
C LEU A 114 -3.22 7.57 12.48
N ALA A 115 -3.95 6.51 12.14
CA ALA A 115 -5.02 5.98 12.98
C ALA A 115 -4.47 5.39 14.29
N LEU A 116 -3.26 4.81 14.25
CA LEU A 116 -2.56 4.25 15.40
C LEU A 116 -1.80 5.32 16.20
N ASP A 117 -1.16 6.27 15.52
CA ASP A 117 -0.48 7.43 16.12
C ASP A 117 -0.76 8.71 15.34
N SER A 118 -1.75 9.48 15.80
CA SER A 118 -2.17 10.73 15.17
C SER A 118 -1.13 11.85 15.25
N ARG A 119 -0.07 11.69 16.06
CA ARG A 119 1.03 12.67 16.20
C ARG A 119 2.24 12.32 15.34
N PHE A 120 2.20 11.24 14.57
CA PHE A 120 3.31 10.81 13.73
C PHE A 120 3.52 11.76 12.54
N TRP A 121 4.32 12.80 12.75
CA TRP A 121 4.50 13.90 11.80
C TRP A 121 5.04 13.44 10.44
N ASP A 122 6.01 12.53 10.43
CA ASP A 122 6.57 12.00 9.18
C ASP A 122 5.52 11.28 8.31
N ALA A 123 4.55 10.60 8.94
CA ALA A 123 3.46 9.95 8.23
C ALA A 123 2.47 10.97 7.63
N LYS A 124 2.24 12.11 8.31
CA LYS A 124 1.41 13.21 7.76
C LYS A 124 2.08 13.83 6.54
N TYR A 125 3.36 14.15 6.67
CA TYR A 125 4.14 14.72 5.58
C TYR A 125 4.17 13.77 4.38
N ASN A 126 4.48 12.49 4.59
CA ASN A 126 4.54 11.54 3.48
C ASN A 126 3.17 11.21 2.88
N LEU A 127 2.08 11.28 3.65
CA LEU A 127 0.72 11.19 3.12
C LEU A 127 0.42 12.36 2.18
N GLU A 128 0.79 13.58 2.56
CA GLU A 128 0.63 14.75 1.70
C GLU A 128 1.41 14.60 0.39
N VAL A 129 2.67 14.12 0.46
CA VAL A 129 3.47 13.81 -0.74
C VAL A 129 2.78 12.77 -1.61
N ALA A 130 2.27 11.67 -1.01
CA ALA A 130 1.57 10.62 -1.74
C ALA A 130 0.26 11.12 -2.39
N MET A 131 -0.46 12.04 -1.75
CA MET A 131 -1.67 12.65 -2.29
C MET A 131 -1.38 13.56 -3.48
N ARG A 132 -0.24 14.27 -3.48
CA ARG A 132 0.18 15.15 -4.58
C ARG A 132 0.76 14.39 -5.77
N LEU A 133 1.34 13.21 -5.57
CA LEU A 133 2.00 12.44 -6.62
C LEU A 133 1.05 12.05 -7.76
N LEU A 134 -0.10 11.49 -7.42
CA LEU A 134 -1.17 11.15 -8.36
C LEU A 134 -2.48 11.58 -7.70
N PRO A 135 -2.93 12.82 -7.95
CA PRO A 135 -4.20 13.32 -7.47
C PRO A 135 -5.30 12.39 -7.95
N GLU A 136 -6.24 12.07 -7.07
CA GLU A 136 -7.44 11.37 -7.48
C GLU A 136 -8.19 12.33 -8.40
N MET A 137 -8.32 11.98 -9.67
CA MET A 137 -9.22 12.70 -10.56
C MET A 137 -10.62 12.39 -10.02
N ASP A 138 -11.32 13.41 -9.52
CA ASP A 138 -12.75 13.29 -9.29
C ASP A 138 -13.33 12.74 -10.57
N LYS A 139 -13.94 11.55 -10.48
CA LYS A 139 -14.84 11.10 -11.53
C LYS A 139 -15.93 12.14 -11.52
N VAL A 140 -15.83 13.13 -12.39
CA VAL A 140 -16.97 13.95 -12.76
C VAL A 140 -17.99 12.91 -13.22
N SER A 141 -18.96 12.62 -12.36
CA SER A 141 -20.13 11.87 -12.75
C SER A 141 -20.78 12.75 -13.81
N SER A 142 -20.48 12.45 -15.07
CA SER A 142 -21.24 12.95 -16.20
C SER A 142 -22.66 12.41 -16.01
N GLU A 143 -23.49 13.12 -15.25
CA GLU A 143 -24.94 12.90 -15.18
C GLU A 143 -25.64 13.31 -16.50
N GLU A 144 -24.92 13.26 -17.63
CA GLU A 144 -25.39 13.65 -18.96
C GLU A 144 -25.21 12.56 -20.02
N ASP A 145 -25.05 11.29 -19.65
CA ASP A 145 -25.35 10.17 -20.56
C ASP A 145 -26.68 9.53 -20.17
N SER A 146 -27.75 10.32 -20.32
CA SER A 146 -29.07 9.75 -20.53
C SER A 146 -29.03 8.94 -21.84
N PRO A 147 -29.41 7.65 -21.86
CA PRO A 147 -29.46 6.92 -23.11
C PRO A 147 -30.54 7.58 -23.97
N VAL A 148 -30.11 8.25 -25.05
CA VAL A 148 -31.01 8.75 -26.08
C VAL A 148 -31.85 7.57 -26.55
N ASN A 149 -33.13 7.63 -26.18
CA ASN A 149 -34.17 6.71 -26.60
C ASN A 149 -34.23 6.73 -28.13
N GLN A 150 -33.52 5.81 -28.77
CA GLN A 150 -33.65 5.53 -30.19
C GLN A 150 -35.00 4.85 -30.41
N LYS A 151 -36.06 5.66 -30.44
CA LYS A 151 -37.34 5.26 -31.05
C LYS A 151 -37.04 4.91 -32.50
N SER A 152 -37.02 3.62 -32.80
CA SER A 152 -36.98 3.11 -34.16
C SER A 152 -38.16 3.69 -34.94
N GLN A 153 -37.85 4.55 -35.91
CA GLN A 153 -38.82 5.04 -36.88
C GLN A 153 -39.26 3.88 -37.77
N LEU A 154 -40.34 3.20 -37.37
CA LEU A 154 -41.09 2.31 -38.23
C LEU A 154 -42.02 3.15 -39.11
N TRP A 155 -41.47 3.68 -40.20
CA TRP A 155 -42.27 4.16 -41.32
C TRP A 155 -41.97 3.32 -42.56
N THR A 156 -42.99 3.25 -43.43
CA THR A 156 -43.05 2.58 -44.75
C THR A 156 -43.27 1.06 -44.71
N THR A 157 -44.29 0.48 -45.35
CA THR A 157 -45.00 0.93 -46.56
C THR A 157 -46.42 0.35 -46.62
N VAL A 158 -47.41 1.22 -46.87
CA VAL A 158 -48.70 0.82 -47.45
C VAL A 158 -48.59 0.92 -48.97
N PRO A 159 -48.99 -0.12 -49.71
CA PRO A 159 -49.68 0.09 -50.98
C PRO A 159 -51.02 -0.67 -51.06
N GLY A 160 -52.05 0.00 -51.61
CA GLY A 160 -53.47 -0.43 -51.70
C GLY A 160 -53.74 -1.67 -52.57
N PHE A 161 -54.98 -2.05 -52.92
CA PHE A 161 -56.34 -1.47 -52.92
C PHE A 161 -57.34 -2.67 -52.88
N PRO A 162 -58.67 -2.49 -52.69
CA PRO A 162 -59.65 -3.51 -52.29
C PRO A 162 -60.24 -4.30 -53.48
N ARG A 163 -60.77 -5.51 -53.20
CA ARG A 163 -61.67 -6.24 -54.12
C ARG A 163 -62.72 -7.06 -53.36
N GLY A 164 -63.99 -6.64 -53.53
CA GLY A 164 -65.17 -7.48 -53.81
C GLY A 164 -65.66 -8.53 -52.79
N LEU A 165 -66.85 -8.26 -52.24
CA LEU A 165 -68.07 -9.11 -52.09
C LEU A 165 -67.98 -10.63 -52.46
N PRO A 166 -68.74 -11.53 -51.82
CA PRO A 166 -70.19 -11.43 -51.54
C PRO A 166 -70.62 -11.38 -50.07
#